data_AF-Z9JFG7-F1
#
_entry.id   AF-Z9JFG7-F1
#
_cell.length_a   1.000
_cell.length_b   1.000
_cell.length_c   1.000
_cell.angle_alpha   90.00
_cell.angle_beta   90.00
_cell.angle_gamma   90.00
#
_symmetry.space_group_name_H-M   'P 1'
#
loop_
_entity.id
_entity.type
_entity.pdbx_description
1 polymer ?
#
loop_
_entity_poly.entity_id
_entity_poly.type
_entity_poly.pdbx_seq_one_letter_code
_entity_poly.pdbx_strand_id
1 'polypeptide(L)'
;MKRVWTLFVVSVLFLAHPVAAVGPAPQAHQMHAAAVPSVSCPGEDFSSFFKKFSDDENIQRAFTQSLLRIKELDLSAAPEVKKVVKHLRHDQIQFPVFPLRAEREKKSLEIISRNLNERILIQPGKDYLMAYKFVKNGCWYLSSIDNQSFTGGHPTLHMGG
;
A
#
# COMPACT_ATOMS: atom_id res chain seq x y z
N MET A 1 85.87 50.42 -3.93
CA MET A 1 85.24 51.73 -4.20
C MET A 1 83.77 51.50 -4.55
N LYS A 2 82.84 52.24 -3.90
CA LYS A 2 81.51 52.75 -4.36
C LYS A 2 80.68 51.85 -5.31
N ARG A 3 79.39 51.57 -5.15
CA ARG A 3 78.29 52.20 -4.39
C ARG A 3 77.09 51.22 -4.46
N VAL A 4 76.28 51.28 -3.41
CA VAL A 4 74.97 50.63 -3.22
C VAL A 4 73.92 51.20 -4.18
N TRP A 5 72.98 50.38 -4.65
CA TRP A 5 71.59 50.84 -4.77
C TRP A 5 70.58 49.70 -4.55
N THR A 6 69.76 49.92 -3.53
CA THR A 6 68.66 49.13 -2.97
C THR A 6 67.45 49.08 -3.90
N LEU A 7 66.73 47.94 -3.93
CA LEU A 7 65.31 47.90 -4.29
C LEU A 7 64.54 47.05 -3.28
N PHE A 8 63.43 47.63 -2.81
CA PHE A 8 62.53 47.18 -1.77
C PHE A 8 61.76 45.92 -2.18
N VAL A 9 61.69 44.92 -1.29
CA VAL A 9 60.76 43.78 -1.38
C VAL A 9 59.63 44.02 -0.38
N VAL A 10 58.42 44.29 -0.86
CA VAL A 10 57.22 44.28 -0.03
C VAL A 10 56.75 42.84 0.09
N SER A 11 56.98 42.24 1.26
CA SER A 11 56.55 40.88 1.59
C SER A 11 55.14 40.94 2.18
N VAL A 12 54.15 40.42 1.46
CA VAL A 12 52.78 40.27 1.95
C VAL A 12 52.72 39.00 2.81
N LEU A 13 52.68 39.20 4.14
CA LEU A 13 52.42 38.15 5.13
C LEU A 13 50.98 37.66 4.98
N PHE A 14 50.79 36.47 4.40
CA PHE A 14 49.54 35.73 4.48
C PHE A 14 49.39 35.18 5.91
N LEU A 15 48.49 35.78 6.69
CA LEU A 15 48.00 35.21 7.94
C LEU A 15 47.07 34.03 7.61
N ALA A 16 47.60 32.81 7.74
CA ALA A 16 46.82 31.59 7.68
C ALA A 16 45.96 31.48 8.95
N HIS A 17 44.65 31.70 8.80
CA HIS A 17 43.68 31.46 9.86
C HIS A 17 43.29 29.98 9.86
N PRO A 18 43.26 29.29 11.01
CA PRO A 18 42.68 27.95 11.08
C PRO A 18 41.17 28.04 10.88
N VAL A 19 40.70 27.65 9.69
CA VAL A 19 39.28 27.41 9.46
C VAL A 19 38.94 26.10 10.19
N ALA A 20 38.31 26.21 11.36
CA ALA A 20 37.65 25.10 11.98
C ALA A 20 36.48 24.66 11.09
N ALA A 21 36.62 23.52 10.42
CA ALA A 21 35.53 22.90 9.68
C ALA A 21 34.48 22.41 10.70
N VAL A 22 33.40 23.19 10.87
CA VAL A 22 32.19 22.72 11.54
C VAL A 22 31.59 21.63 10.66
N GLY A 23 31.76 20.36 11.04
CA GLY A 23 31.08 19.25 10.39
C GLY A 23 29.56 19.46 10.47
N PRO A 24 28.80 19.12 9.41
CA PRO A 24 27.35 19.27 9.45
C PRO A 24 26.78 18.44 10.61
N ALA A 25 26.05 19.10 11.49
CA ALA A 25 25.32 18.46 12.58
C ALA A 25 24.40 17.37 12.02
N PRO A 26 24.20 16.24 12.72
CA PRO A 26 23.24 15.24 12.30
C PRO A 26 21.86 15.89 12.31
N GLN A 27 21.33 16.19 11.13
CA GLN A 27 19.93 16.52 10.98
C GLN A 27 19.16 15.24 11.29
N ALA A 28 18.67 15.15 12.53
CA ALA A 28 17.61 14.23 12.88
C ALA A 28 16.46 14.51 11.91
N HIS A 29 16.36 13.70 10.86
CA HIS A 29 15.17 13.62 10.03
C HIS A 29 14.05 13.21 10.98
N GLN A 30 13.35 14.22 11.48
CA GLN A 30 12.05 14.07 12.10
C GLN A 30 11.15 13.55 10.98
N MET A 31 11.15 12.22 10.82
CA MET A 31 10.09 11.50 10.15
C MET A 31 8.83 11.86 10.92
N HIS A 32 8.13 12.90 10.44
CA HIS A 32 6.75 13.11 10.79
C HIS A 32 6.03 11.88 10.25
N ALA A 33 5.92 10.86 11.10
CA ALA A 33 4.92 9.82 10.92
C ALA A 33 3.60 10.58 10.85
N ALA A 34 3.05 10.70 9.63
CA ALA A 34 1.74 11.27 9.44
C ALA A 34 0.82 10.56 10.44
N ALA A 35 0.26 11.32 11.39
CA ALA A 35 -0.62 10.77 12.39
C ALA A 35 -1.82 10.20 11.63
N VAL A 36 -1.85 8.87 11.49
CA VAL A 36 -3.00 8.18 10.92
C VAL A 36 -4.14 8.47 11.88
N PRO A 37 -5.23 9.12 11.46
CA PRO A 37 -6.37 9.35 12.34
C PRO A 37 -6.78 8.00 12.92
N SER A 38 -6.79 7.91 14.25
CA SER A 38 -7.16 6.69 14.96
C SER A 38 -8.66 6.48 14.82
N VAL A 39 -9.08 5.83 13.74
CA VAL A 39 -10.47 5.43 13.56
C VAL A 39 -10.78 4.36 14.61
N SER A 40 -11.84 4.56 15.38
CA SER A 40 -12.29 3.56 16.36
C SER A 40 -12.84 2.32 15.66
N CYS A 41 -12.87 1.19 16.38
CA CYS A 41 -13.38 -0.06 15.81
C CYS A 41 -14.83 0.14 15.30
N PRO A 42 -15.12 -0.13 14.02
CA PRO A 42 -16.42 0.21 13.43
C PRO A 42 -17.58 -0.59 14.01
N GLY A 43 -17.32 -1.78 14.55
CA GLY A 43 -18.34 -2.64 15.15
C GLY A 43 -17.73 -3.75 16.00
N GLU A 44 -18.45 -4.14 17.06
CA GLU A 44 -18.02 -5.17 18.01
C GLU A 44 -18.12 -6.59 17.41
N ASP A 45 -19.21 -6.83 16.68
CA ASP A 45 -19.47 -8.05 15.92
C ASP A 45 -19.08 -7.88 14.44
N PHE A 46 -18.97 -9.00 13.73
CA PHE A 46 -18.53 -8.99 12.34
C PHE A 46 -19.53 -8.29 11.40
N SER A 47 -20.83 -8.44 11.63
CA SER A 47 -21.87 -7.90 10.75
C SER A 47 -21.89 -6.37 10.80
N SER A 48 -21.89 -5.80 12.02
CA SER A 48 -21.83 -4.35 12.21
C SER A 48 -20.54 -3.74 11.68
N PHE A 49 -19.41 -4.42 11.91
CA PHE A 49 -18.12 -4.04 11.33
C PHE A 49 -18.17 -4.05 9.80
N PHE A 50 -18.56 -5.18 9.19
CA PHE A 50 -18.47 -5.37 7.75
C PHE A 50 -19.39 -4.43 6.99
N LYS A 51 -20.59 -4.14 7.52
CA LYS A 51 -21.50 -3.14 6.94
C LYS A 51 -20.84 -1.78 6.77
N LYS A 52 -20.05 -1.33 7.75
CA LYS A 52 -19.33 -0.07 7.67
C LYS A 52 -18.09 -0.18 6.77
N PHE A 53 -17.33 -1.28 6.90
CA PHE A 53 -16.17 -1.54 6.05
C PHE A 53 -16.53 -1.58 4.56
N SER A 54 -17.65 -2.20 4.18
CA SER A 54 -18.04 -2.34 2.77
C SER A 54 -18.46 -1.02 2.11
N ASP A 55 -18.75 0.01 2.89
CA ASP A 55 -19.40 1.23 2.40
C ASP A 55 -18.55 2.51 2.60
N ASP A 56 -17.39 2.42 3.27
CA ASP A 56 -16.53 3.57 3.55
C ASP A 56 -15.04 3.25 3.29
N GLU A 57 -14.42 3.97 2.35
CA GLU A 57 -13.02 3.80 1.99
C GLU A 57 -12.05 4.11 3.15
N ASN A 58 -12.33 5.10 4.00
CA ASN A 58 -11.48 5.43 5.14
C ASN A 58 -11.49 4.29 6.17
N ILE A 59 -12.63 3.65 6.36
CA ILE A 59 -12.73 2.44 7.19
C ILE A 59 -11.95 1.29 6.53
N GLN A 60 -12.06 1.13 5.21
CA GLN A 60 -11.24 0.13 4.51
C GLN A 60 -9.74 0.37 4.71
N ARG A 61 -9.31 1.62 4.62
CA ARG A 61 -7.92 2.03 4.85
C ARG A 61 -7.46 1.72 6.28
N ALA A 62 -8.22 2.12 7.28
CA ALA A 62 -7.85 1.89 8.68
C ALA A 62 -7.91 0.41 9.11
N PHE A 63 -8.81 -0.39 8.51
CA PHE A 63 -9.09 -1.77 8.93
C PHE A 63 -8.68 -2.82 7.90
N THR A 64 -7.71 -2.51 7.04
CA THR A 64 -6.99 -3.50 6.23
C THR A 64 -5.63 -3.75 6.86
N GLN A 65 -5.22 -5.02 7.00
CA GLN A 65 -3.92 -5.34 7.57
C GLN A 65 -2.80 -4.65 6.79
N SER A 66 -1.77 -4.20 7.52
CA SER A 66 -0.61 -3.52 6.94
C SER A 66 0.19 -4.40 5.98
N LEU A 67 0.07 -5.73 6.11
CA LEU A 67 0.61 -6.72 5.18
C LEU A 67 -0.54 -7.59 4.64
N LEU A 68 -1.22 -7.10 3.61
CA LEU A 68 -2.38 -7.77 3.02
C LEU A 68 -1.93 -8.92 2.12
N ARG A 69 -2.46 -10.13 2.36
CA ARG A 69 -2.20 -11.29 1.50
C ARG A 69 -3.18 -11.33 0.34
N ILE A 70 -2.68 -11.24 -0.88
CA ILE A 70 -3.50 -11.32 -2.10
C ILE A 70 -3.15 -12.60 -2.86
N LYS A 71 -4.17 -13.38 -3.23
CA LYS A 71 -4.04 -14.46 -4.20
C LYS A 71 -4.71 -14.05 -5.49
N GLU A 72 -3.92 -14.01 -6.56
CA GLU A 72 -4.37 -13.63 -7.89
C GLU A 72 -4.12 -14.76 -8.88
N LEU A 73 -4.82 -14.68 -10.01
CA LEU A 73 -4.56 -15.54 -11.15
C LEU A 73 -3.44 -14.90 -11.99
N ASP A 74 -2.37 -15.65 -12.20
CA ASP A 74 -1.35 -15.33 -13.18
C ASP A 74 -1.77 -15.88 -14.54
N LEU A 75 -2.32 -14.99 -15.35
CA LEU A 75 -2.78 -15.29 -16.71
C LEU A 75 -1.62 -15.41 -17.70
N SER A 76 -0.40 -14.99 -17.33
CA SER A 76 0.79 -15.06 -18.18
C SER A 76 1.49 -16.42 -18.11
N ALA A 77 1.17 -17.22 -17.11
CA ALA A 77 1.65 -18.59 -16.98
C ALA A 77 0.98 -19.47 -18.06
N ALA A 78 1.66 -19.68 -19.18
CA ALA A 78 1.27 -20.69 -20.17
C ALA A 78 1.76 -22.09 -19.72
N PRO A 79 1.05 -23.19 -20.07
CA PRO A 79 -0.25 -23.26 -20.72
C PRO A 79 -1.45 -23.14 -19.77
N GLU A 80 -1.24 -23.27 -18.46
CA GLU A 80 -2.30 -23.25 -17.43
C GLU A 80 -2.15 -22.05 -16.48
N VAL A 81 -3.27 -21.35 -16.24
CA VAL A 81 -3.35 -20.25 -15.28
C VAL A 81 -2.93 -20.72 -13.88
N LYS A 82 -1.98 -20.01 -13.27
CA LYS A 82 -1.49 -20.33 -11.91
C LYS A 82 -2.06 -19.38 -10.89
N LYS A 83 -2.20 -19.85 -9.64
CA LYS A 83 -2.42 -18.95 -8.49
C LYS A 83 -1.09 -18.43 -7.97
N VAL A 84 -0.94 -17.11 -7.94
CA VAL A 84 0.21 -16.43 -7.34
C VAL A 84 -0.21 -15.76 -6.03
N VAL A 85 0.69 -15.80 -5.04
CA VAL A 85 0.47 -15.17 -3.73
C VAL A 85 1.39 -13.96 -3.61
N LYS A 86 0.81 -12.80 -3.34
CA LYS A 86 1.49 -11.54 -3.08
C LYS A 86 1.20 -11.10 -1.64
N HIS A 87 2.14 -10.35 -1.07
CA HIS A 87 1.95 -9.67 0.19
C HIS A 87 2.17 -8.18 -0.06
N LEU A 88 1.10 -7.40 0.02
CA LEU A 88 1.15 -5.96 -0.21
C LEU A 88 1.27 -5.25 1.13
N ARG A 89 2.25 -4.36 1.22
CA ARG A 89 2.30 -3.41 2.34
C ARG A 89 1.21 -2.35 2.18
N HIS A 90 0.85 -1.69 3.27
CA HIS A 90 -0.23 -0.69 3.28
C HIS A 90 -0.08 0.41 2.21
N ASP A 91 1.13 0.88 1.95
CA ASP A 91 1.48 1.88 0.92
C ASP A 91 1.29 1.36 -0.53
N GLN A 92 1.27 0.04 -0.71
CA GLN A 92 1.09 -0.61 -2.00
C GLN A 92 -0.38 -0.97 -2.28
N ILE A 93 -1.26 -0.87 -1.28
CA ILE A 93 -2.66 -1.22 -1.40
C ILE A 93 -3.41 -0.08 -2.08
N GLN A 94 -4.10 -0.40 -3.17
CA GLN A 94 -5.06 0.50 -3.80
C GLN A 94 -6.40 0.40 -3.07
N PHE A 95 -6.95 1.56 -2.72
CA PHE A 95 -8.26 1.67 -2.07
C PHE A 95 -9.27 2.27 -3.05
N PRO A 96 -10.56 1.88 -2.97
CA PRO A 96 -11.12 0.90 -2.03
C PRO A 96 -10.71 -0.55 -2.37
N VAL A 97 -10.41 -1.35 -1.34
CA VAL A 97 -10.07 -2.79 -1.49
C VAL A 97 -11.31 -3.66 -1.68
N PHE A 98 -12.45 -3.22 -1.15
CA PHE A 98 -13.74 -3.82 -1.37
C PHE A 98 -14.61 -2.81 -2.12
N PRO A 99 -15.16 -3.15 -3.30
CA PRO A 99 -15.94 -2.20 -4.11
C PRO A 99 -17.04 -1.55 -3.27
N LEU A 100 -17.15 -0.23 -3.30
CA LEU A 100 -18.18 0.50 -2.55
C LEU A 100 -19.57 0.24 -3.13
N ARG A 101 -20.61 0.58 -2.37
CA ARG A 101 -22.01 0.30 -2.75
C ARG A 101 -22.37 0.72 -4.17
N ALA A 102 -22.05 1.96 -4.57
CA ALA A 102 -22.35 2.46 -5.91
C ALA A 102 -21.68 1.65 -7.02
N GLU A 103 -20.44 1.18 -6.80
CA GLU A 103 -19.73 0.34 -7.76
C GLU A 103 -20.34 -1.07 -7.83
N ARG A 104 -20.70 -1.66 -6.68
CA ARG A 104 -21.38 -2.95 -6.63
C ARG A 104 -22.71 -2.91 -7.37
N GLU A 105 -23.51 -1.88 -7.14
CA GLU A 105 -24.79 -1.68 -7.85
C GLU A 105 -24.58 -1.51 -9.36
N LYS A 106 -23.62 -0.67 -9.78
CA LYS A 106 -23.27 -0.46 -11.19
C LYS A 106 -22.84 -1.74 -11.89
N LYS A 107 -22.11 -2.63 -11.20
CA LYS A 107 -21.58 -3.87 -11.75
C LYS A 107 -22.46 -5.10 -11.46
N SER A 108 -23.62 -4.90 -10.83
CA SER A 108 -24.50 -5.97 -10.35
C SER A 108 -23.75 -7.03 -9.52
N LEU A 109 -22.91 -6.56 -8.59
CA LEU A 109 -22.14 -7.43 -7.69
C LEU A 109 -22.94 -7.73 -6.43
N GLU A 110 -22.97 -9.00 -6.05
CA GLU A 110 -23.65 -9.48 -4.86
C GLU A 110 -22.67 -9.98 -3.81
N ILE A 111 -23.00 -9.78 -2.54
CA ILE A 111 -22.19 -10.22 -1.40
C ILE A 111 -22.85 -11.46 -0.80
N ILE A 112 -22.10 -12.56 -0.76
CA ILE A 112 -22.49 -13.81 -0.11
C ILE A 112 -21.64 -14.02 1.14
N SER A 113 -22.26 -14.51 2.21
CA SER A 113 -21.52 -14.98 3.38
C SER A 113 -21.15 -16.45 3.21
N ARG A 114 -19.85 -16.75 3.16
CA ARG A 114 -19.37 -18.15 3.16
C ARG A 114 -19.26 -18.68 4.58
N ASN A 115 -18.62 -17.90 5.44
CA ASN A 115 -18.34 -18.20 6.84
C ASN A 115 -18.59 -16.95 7.69
N LEU A 116 -18.45 -17.04 9.01
CA LEU A 116 -18.65 -15.91 9.93
C LEU A 116 -17.84 -14.67 9.51
N ASN A 117 -16.57 -14.85 9.19
CA ASN A 117 -15.58 -13.81 8.90
C ASN A 117 -15.08 -13.82 7.44
N GLU A 118 -15.86 -14.39 6.52
CA GLU A 118 -15.52 -14.42 5.09
C GLU A 118 -16.70 -13.92 4.27
N ARG A 119 -16.41 -13.05 3.31
CA ARG A 119 -17.38 -12.49 2.37
C ARG A 119 -16.94 -12.76 0.96
N ILE A 120 -17.86 -13.22 0.14
CA ILE A 120 -17.64 -13.53 -1.26
C ILE A 120 -18.36 -12.48 -2.08
N LEU A 121 -17.64 -11.84 -2.98
CA LEU A 121 -18.22 -10.96 -3.99
C LEU A 121 -18.36 -11.75 -5.28
N ILE A 122 -19.58 -11.83 -5.79
CA ILE A 122 -19.89 -12.50 -7.05
C ILE A 122 -20.51 -11.54 -8.05
N GLN A 123 -20.47 -11.92 -9.33
CA GLN A 123 -21.31 -11.33 -10.36
C GLN A 123 -22.20 -12.44 -10.92
N PRO A 124 -23.51 -12.46 -10.63
CA PRO A 124 -24.40 -13.52 -11.11
C PRO A 124 -24.32 -13.71 -12.63
N GLY A 125 -24.33 -14.98 -13.06
CA GLY A 125 -24.19 -15.34 -14.47
C GLY A 125 -22.79 -15.19 -15.05
N LYS A 126 -21.78 -14.82 -14.24
CA LYS A 126 -20.37 -14.80 -14.62
C LYS A 126 -19.53 -15.64 -13.67
N ASP A 127 -18.34 -15.98 -14.12
CA ASP A 127 -17.35 -16.71 -13.33
C ASP A 127 -16.56 -15.83 -12.34
N TYR A 128 -17.02 -14.59 -12.08
CA TYR A 128 -16.36 -13.66 -11.17
C TYR A 128 -16.63 -14.03 -9.72
N LEU A 129 -15.56 -14.35 -8.97
CA LEU A 129 -15.64 -14.70 -7.55
C LEU A 129 -14.41 -14.19 -6.80
N MET A 130 -14.62 -13.26 -5.88
CA MET A 130 -13.57 -12.72 -5.01
C MET A 130 -13.89 -13.04 -3.55
N ALA A 131 -12.99 -13.73 -2.87
CA ALA A 131 -13.14 -14.06 -1.46
C ALA A 131 -12.33 -13.09 -0.58
N TYR A 132 -12.99 -12.52 0.43
CA TYR A 132 -12.43 -11.58 1.39
C TYR A 132 -12.47 -12.19 2.78
N LYS A 133 -11.30 -12.44 3.38
CA LYS A 133 -11.16 -13.05 4.70
C LYS A 133 -10.70 -12.03 5.74
N PHE A 134 -11.40 -12.02 6.86
CA PHE A 134 -11.15 -11.12 7.97
C PHE A 134 -10.66 -11.87 9.21
N VAL A 135 -9.87 -11.20 10.04
CA VAL A 135 -9.39 -11.73 11.32
C VAL A 135 -9.71 -10.75 12.45
N LYS A 136 -9.94 -11.27 13.66
CA LYS A 136 -10.21 -10.45 14.85
C LYS A 136 -8.97 -10.41 15.74
N ASN A 137 -8.44 -9.22 15.99
CA ASN A 137 -7.39 -8.95 16.98
C ASN A 137 -7.68 -7.58 17.64
N GLY A 138 -8.46 -7.58 18.71
CA GLY A 138 -9.07 -6.36 19.28
C GLY A 138 -10.21 -5.80 18.42
N CYS A 139 -9.96 -5.62 17.11
CA CYS A 139 -10.96 -5.28 16.10
C CYS A 139 -10.86 -6.24 14.89
N TRP A 140 -11.81 -6.16 13.96
CA TRP A 140 -11.78 -6.90 12.70
C TRP A 140 -10.90 -6.21 11.67
N TYR A 141 -10.12 -6.99 10.92
CA TYR A 141 -9.26 -6.49 9.85
C TYR A 141 -9.33 -7.39 8.62
N LEU A 142 -9.32 -6.79 7.42
CA LEU A 142 -9.14 -7.53 6.18
C LEU A 142 -7.71 -8.08 6.13
N SER A 143 -7.59 -9.40 6.02
CA SER A 143 -6.31 -10.12 6.05
C SER A 143 -5.94 -10.75 4.72
N SER A 144 -6.94 -11.09 3.90
CA SER A 144 -6.69 -11.73 2.62
C SER A 144 -7.78 -11.46 1.61
N ILE A 145 -7.35 -11.32 0.35
CA ILE A 145 -8.19 -11.33 -0.84
C ILE A 145 -7.74 -12.51 -1.70
N ASP A 146 -8.68 -13.32 -2.18
CA ASP A 146 -8.41 -14.48 -3.06
C ASP A 146 -9.31 -14.41 -4.28
N ASN A 147 -8.70 -14.23 -5.45
CA ASN A 147 -9.38 -14.38 -6.72
C ASN A 147 -9.63 -15.88 -6.97
N GLN A 148 -10.90 -16.23 -6.86
CA GLN A 148 -11.42 -17.59 -7.04
C GLN A 148 -12.27 -17.68 -8.30
N SER A 149 -12.17 -16.68 -9.18
CA SER A 149 -12.84 -16.70 -10.47
C SER A 149 -12.36 -17.88 -11.30
N PHE A 150 -13.26 -18.48 -12.07
CA PHE A 150 -12.91 -19.57 -12.96
C PHE A 150 -12.50 -18.99 -14.32
N THR A 151 -11.36 -19.44 -14.85
CA THR A 151 -10.86 -19.01 -16.18
C THR A 151 -11.06 -20.07 -17.26
N GLY A 152 -11.69 -21.20 -16.95
CA GLY A 152 -12.04 -22.22 -17.95
C GLY A 152 -10.87 -22.83 -18.72
N GLY A 153 -9.62 -22.66 -18.28
CA GLY A 153 -8.45 -23.02 -19.08
C GLY A 153 -8.37 -22.27 -20.42
N HIS A 154 -9.14 -21.19 -20.60
CA HIS A 154 -9.26 -20.50 -21.87
C HIS A 154 -8.28 -19.30 -21.92
N PRO A 155 -7.31 -19.27 -22.84
CA PRO A 155 -6.29 -18.21 -22.93
C PRO A 155 -6.85 -16.82 -23.29
N THR A 156 -8.10 -16.75 -23.75
CA THR A 156 -8.73 -15.51 -24.25
C THR A 156 -9.54 -14.77 -23.18
N LEU A 157 -8.91 -14.46 -22.06
CA LEU A 157 -9.17 -13.18 -21.37
C LEU A 157 -8.14 -12.12 -21.75
N HIS A 158 -7.30 -12.39 -22.76
CA HIS A 158 -6.59 -11.39 -23.52
C HIS A 158 -7.52 -10.80 -24.59
N MET A 159 -7.80 -9.50 -24.45
CA MET A 159 -8.43 -8.57 -25.40
C MET A 159 -9.96 -8.38 -25.33
N GLY A 160 -10.34 -7.17 -24.90
CA GLY A 160 -11.18 -6.29 -25.71
C GLY A 160 -12.69 -6.56 -25.73
N GLY A 161 -13.42 -5.68 -25.05
CA GLY A 161 -14.85 -5.45 -25.19
C GLY A 161 -15.25 -4.24 -24.35
#